data_AF-A0A1W6BCG1-F1
#
_entry.id   AF-A0A1W6BCG1-F1
#
_cell.length_a   1.000
_cell.length_b   1.000
_cell.length_c   1.000
_cell.angle_alpha   90.00
_cell.angle_beta   90.00
_cell.angle_gamma   90.00
#
_symmetry.space_group_name_H-M   'P 1'
#
loop_
_entity.id
_entity.type
_entity.pdbx_description
1 polymer ?
#
loop_
_entity_poly.entity_id
_entity_poly.type
_entity_poly.pdbx_seq_one_letter_code
_entity_poly.pdbx_strand_id
1 'polypeptide(L)'
;MAGHSHWAGIKHKKGKADKERSKIFSKLSKEITVAAKLGDKDPAMNPRLRSAIQAARSANMPKDNITRAIDKSSMSNQSNFENLRYEGFGPEKVAVIIETLTDNKNRTASNIRTIFQKSGGSLGTQGSASHNFSQLGVIKIDKNEISDEDILELAIDAGANECKSDKEFHEIQCSINDIYNVKKELEKKISNFISTGMEWVPLNAVEIPNERKDELINFFETLEEDDDVQNIYSNVKFSN
;
A
#
# COMPACT_ATOMS: atom_id res chain seq x y z
N MET A 1 -2.72 1.03 -4.15
CA MET A 1 -3.26 1.78 -2.99
C MET A 1 -2.12 1.84 -2.01
N ALA A 2 -1.65 3.03 -1.68
CA ALA A 2 -0.47 3.20 -0.84
C ALA A 2 -0.79 2.64 0.55
N GLY A 3 -0.07 1.58 0.96
CA GLY A 3 -0.13 1.08 2.34
C GLY A 3 0.05 2.25 3.32
N HIS A 4 -0.92 2.40 4.23
CA HIS A 4 -1.20 3.70 4.85
C HIS A 4 -0.37 3.87 6.12
N SER A 5 0.43 4.93 6.12
CA SER A 5 0.82 5.65 7.33
C SER A 5 -0.08 6.87 7.49
N HIS A 6 -0.16 7.44 8.69
CA HIS A 6 -1.08 8.52 9.11
C HIS A 6 -1.07 9.77 8.19
N TRP A 7 -0.10 9.89 7.27
CA TRP A 7 -0.02 10.98 6.29
C TRP A 7 -1.07 10.92 5.18
N ALA A 8 -1.54 9.73 4.81
CA ALA A 8 -2.46 9.58 3.69
C ALA A 8 -3.85 10.21 3.95
N GLY A 9 -4.26 10.33 5.21
CA GLY A 9 -5.49 11.04 5.62
C GLY A 9 -5.38 12.58 5.53
N ILE A 10 -4.18 13.14 5.37
CA ILE A 10 -3.90 14.58 5.34
C ILE A 10 -3.56 15.05 3.91
N LYS A 11 -4.03 14.32 2.90
CA LYS A 11 -3.86 14.75 1.51
C LYS A 11 -4.87 15.86 1.19
N HIS A 12 -4.39 17.09 1.03
CA HIS A 12 -5.22 18.19 0.55
C HIS A 12 -5.69 17.93 -0.90
N LYS A 13 -6.94 17.46 -1.06
CA LYS A 13 -7.59 17.30 -2.37
C LYS A 13 -7.99 18.66 -2.93
N LYS A 14 -7.15 19.25 -3.80
CA LYS A 14 -7.60 20.30 -4.73
C LYS A 14 -6.81 20.24 -6.05
N GLY A 15 -7.49 19.85 -7.14
CA GLY A 15 -7.07 20.14 -8.51
C GLY A 15 -6.25 19.09 -9.30
N LYS A 16 -5.95 17.90 -8.77
CA LYS A 16 -5.12 16.87 -9.44
C LYS A 16 -5.77 15.50 -9.64
N ALA A 17 -7.11 15.41 -9.55
CA ALA A 17 -7.83 14.13 -9.48
C ALA A 17 -7.48 13.17 -10.65
N ASP A 18 -7.36 13.67 -11.89
CA ASP A 18 -7.08 12.82 -13.05
C ASP A 18 -5.63 12.33 -13.12
N LYS A 19 -4.66 13.18 -12.77
CA LYS A 19 -3.23 12.77 -12.68
C LYS A 19 -3.06 11.71 -11.60
N GLU A 20 -3.68 11.93 -10.44
CA GLU A 20 -3.67 10.98 -9.32
C GLU A 20 -4.34 9.66 -9.69
N ARG A 21 -5.51 9.71 -10.35
CA ARG A 21 -6.21 8.51 -10.82
C ARG A 21 -5.39 7.72 -11.83
N SER A 22 -4.79 8.40 -12.81
CA SER A 22 -3.93 7.76 -13.82
C SER A 22 -2.75 7.05 -13.18
N LYS A 23 -2.15 7.65 -12.16
CA LYS A 23 -1.05 7.08 -11.39
C LYS A 23 -1.46 5.88 -10.55
N ILE A 24 -2.60 5.97 -9.86
CA ILE A 24 -3.20 4.83 -9.14
C ILE A 24 -3.43 3.66 -10.12
N PHE A 25 -3.94 3.95 -11.31
CA PHE A 25 -4.16 2.93 -12.35
C PHE A 25 -2.86 2.31 -12.86
N SER A 26 -1.81 3.09 -13.04
CA SER A 26 -0.50 2.57 -13.40
C SER A 26 0.05 1.61 -12.34
N LYS A 27 -0.02 1.98 -11.05
CA LYS A 27 0.43 1.13 -9.93
C LYS A 27 -0.36 -0.18 -9.86
N LEU A 28 -1.70 -0.09 -9.91
CA LEU A 28 -2.58 -1.26 -9.93
C LEU A 28 -2.33 -2.16 -11.15
N SER A 29 -2.11 -1.58 -12.33
CA SER A 29 -1.80 -2.35 -13.54
C SER A 29 -0.49 -3.12 -13.41
N LYS A 30 0.55 -2.51 -12.81
CA LYS A 30 1.82 -3.18 -12.51
C LYS A 30 1.60 -4.35 -11.53
N GLU A 31 0.86 -4.13 -10.44
CA GLU A 31 0.57 -5.19 -9.46
C GLU A 31 -0.23 -6.35 -10.07
N ILE A 32 -1.27 -6.08 -10.87
CA ILE A 32 -2.03 -7.11 -11.60
C ILE A 32 -1.12 -7.91 -12.53
N THR A 33 -0.27 -7.22 -13.30
CA THR A 33 0.66 -7.86 -14.24
C THR A 33 1.60 -8.82 -13.51
N VAL A 34 2.14 -8.40 -12.37
CA VAL A 34 3.10 -9.17 -11.58
C VAL A 34 2.42 -10.31 -10.83
N ALA A 35 1.25 -10.09 -10.25
CA ALA A 35 0.47 -11.14 -9.61
C ALA A 35 0.12 -12.26 -10.61
N ALA A 36 -0.30 -11.90 -11.83
CA ALA A 36 -0.58 -12.85 -12.91
C ALA A 36 0.67 -13.52 -13.50
N LYS A 37 1.87 -12.91 -13.36
CA LYS A 37 3.15 -13.49 -13.80
C LYS A 37 3.71 -14.48 -12.78
N LEU A 38 3.55 -14.21 -11.49
CA LEU A 38 4.07 -15.04 -10.39
C LEU A 38 3.15 -16.22 -10.02
N GLY A 39 1.89 -16.17 -10.41
CA GLY A 39 0.91 -17.23 -10.15
C GLY A 39 0.06 -17.54 -11.38
N ASP A 40 -1.12 -18.11 -11.16
CA ASP A 40 -2.07 -18.36 -12.24
C ASP A 40 -2.69 -17.05 -12.76
N LYS A 41 -3.08 -17.02 -14.03
CA LYS A 41 -3.78 -15.88 -14.64
C LYS A 41 -5.27 -15.90 -14.33
N ASP A 42 -5.81 -17.02 -13.87
CA ASP A 42 -7.15 -17.13 -13.34
C ASP A 42 -7.22 -16.58 -11.90
N PRO A 43 -7.97 -15.49 -11.64
CA PRO A 43 -8.17 -14.95 -10.30
C PRO A 43 -8.84 -15.94 -9.33
N ALA A 44 -9.55 -16.96 -9.83
CA ALA A 44 -10.10 -18.03 -8.99
C ALA A 44 -8.98 -18.89 -8.38
N MET A 45 -7.87 -19.07 -9.10
CA MET A 45 -6.73 -19.89 -8.67
C MET A 45 -5.57 -19.06 -8.08
N ASN A 46 -5.62 -17.73 -8.19
CA ASN A 46 -4.60 -16.82 -7.71
C ASN A 46 -5.17 -15.75 -6.74
N PRO A 47 -5.09 -15.95 -5.41
CA PRO A 47 -5.62 -15.02 -4.40
C PRO A 47 -5.01 -13.61 -4.45
N ARG A 48 -3.72 -13.51 -4.82
CA ARG A 48 -3.03 -12.22 -4.98
C ARG A 48 -3.61 -11.45 -6.16
N LEU A 49 -3.76 -12.12 -7.31
CA LEU A 49 -4.37 -11.53 -8.50
C LEU A 49 -5.82 -11.10 -8.23
N ARG A 50 -6.60 -11.95 -7.55
CA ARG A 50 -7.97 -11.63 -7.15
C ARG A 50 -8.05 -10.34 -6.33
N SER A 51 -7.17 -10.22 -5.33
CA SER A 51 -7.10 -9.03 -4.47
C SER A 51 -6.66 -7.78 -5.24
N ALA A 52 -5.70 -7.90 -6.16
CA ALA A 52 -5.28 -6.80 -7.03
C ALA A 52 -6.39 -6.34 -7.98
N ILE A 53 -7.17 -7.26 -8.54
CA ILE A 53 -8.32 -6.95 -9.40
C ILE A 53 -9.42 -6.26 -8.60
N GLN A 54 -9.72 -6.73 -7.39
CA GLN A 54 -10.71 -6.11 -6.53
C GLN A 54 -10.30 -4.69 -6.15
N ALA A 55 -9.04 -4.50 -5.73
CA ALA A 55 -8.46 -3.20 -5.48
C ALA A 55 -8.59 -2.24 -6.68
N ALA A 56 -8.39 -2.76 -7.91
CA ALA A 56 -8.57 -1.98 -9.12
C ALA A 56 -10.04 -1.60 -9.39
N ARG A 57 -10.98 -2.51 -9.11
CA ARG A 57 -12.42 -2.22 -9.20
C ARG A 57 -12.85 -1.18 -8.17
N SER A 58 -12.40 -1.28 -6.92
CA SER A 58 -12.66 -0.30 -5.86
C SER A 58 -12.10 1.08 -6.22
N ALA A 59 -10.99 1.14 -6.96
CA ALA A 59 -10.44 2.38 -7.51
C ALA A 59 -11.17 2.89 -8.79
N ASN A 60 -12.27 2.25 -9.21
CA ASN A 60 -13.00 2.53 -10.44
C ASN A 60 -12.14 2.42 -11.72
N MET A 61 -11.22 1.45 -11.77
CA MET A 61 -10.47 1.14 -12.98
C MET A 61 -11.37 0.46 -14.03
N PRO A 62 -11.36 0.92 -15.30
CA PRO A 62 -12.09 0.26 -16.38
C PRO A 62 -11.70 -1.21 -16.53
N LYS A 63 -12.68 -2.08 -16.79
CA LYS A 63 -12.47 -3.53 -16.98
C LYS A 63 -11.42 -3.83 -18.04
N ASP A 64 -11.41 -3.09 -19.15
CA ASP A 64 -10.45 -3.27 -20.23
C ASP A 64 -9.00 -2.97 -19.82
N ASN A 65 -8.79 -2.10 -18.82
CA ASN A 65 -7.44 -1.85 -18.28
C ASN A 65 -6.97 -3.06 -17.46
N ILE A 66 -7.87 -3.65 -16.68
CA ILE A 66 -7.60 -4.84 -15.87
C ILE A 66 -7.24 -6.02 -16.78
N THR A 67 -8.06 -6.29 -17.80
CA THR A 67 -7.80 -7.38 -18.77
C THR A 67 -6.45 -7.18 -19.46
N ARG A 68 -6.17 -5.96 -19.94
CA ARG A 68 -4.87 -5.63 -20.56
C ARG A 68 -3.69 -5.85 -19.63
N ALA A 69 -3.83 -5.57 -18.33
CA ALA A 69 -2.77 -5.82 -17.35
C ALA A 69 -2.52 -7.32 -17.14
N ILE A 70 -3.58 -8.14 -17.11
CA ILE A 70 -3.47 -9.61 -17.03
C ILE A 70 -2.78 -10.14 -18.29
N ASP A 71 -3.20 -9.72 -19.49
CA ASP A 71 -2.66 -10.23 -20.75
C ASP A 71 -1.17 -9.91 -20.91
N LYS A 72 -0.75 -8.71 -20.47
CA LYS A 72 0.67 -8.27 -20.46
C LYS A 72 1.59 -9.21 -19.69
N SER A 73 1.09 -9.95 -18.70
CA SER A 73 1.90 -10.93 -17.96
C SER A 73 2.52 -11.98 -18.90
N SER A 74 1.80 -12.35 -19.96
CA SER A 74 2.19 -13.35 -20.98
C SER A 74 3.26 -12.84 -21.95
N MET A 75 3.26 -11.53 -22.24
CA MET A 75 4.10 -10.92 -23.27
C MET A 75 5.46 -10.44 -22.70
N SER A 76 5.64 -10.52 -21.38
CA SER A 76 6.71 -9.87 -20.63
C SER A 76 8.07 -10.59 -20.64
N ASN A 77 8.50 -11.09 -21.81
CA ASN A 77 9.88 -11.56 -22.00
C ASN A 77 10.92 -10.42 -21.97
N GLN A 78 10.52 -9.15 -21.89
CA GLN A 78 11.42 -7.99 -21.99
C GLN A 78 11.54 -7.09 -20.73
N SER A 79 10.63 -7.20 -19.76
CA SER A 79 10.74 -6.43 -18.50
C SER A 79 10.48 -7.34 -17.30
N ASN A 80 11.57 -7.79 -16.69
CA ASN A 80 11.54 -8.45 -15.39
C ASN A 80 11.38 -7.37 -14.33
N PHE A 81 10.13 -7.11 -13.94
CA PHE A 81 9.86 -6.28 -12.79
C PHE A 81 10.33 -6.98 -11.52
N GLU A 82 11.19 -6.32 -10.76
CA GLU A 82 11.68 -6.74 -9.46
C GLU A 82 10.94 -5.98 -8.37
N ASN A 83 10.51 -6.70 -7.33
CA ASN A 83 10.01 -6.08 -6.11
C ASN A 83 11.19 -5.79 -5.19
N LEU A 84 11.50 -4.50 -4.99
CA LEU A 84 12.62 -4.07 -4.16
C LEU A 84 12.12 -3.22 -3.00
N ARG A 85 12.70 -3.47 -1.83
CA ARG A 85 12.45 -2.69 -0.62
C ARG A 85 13.62 -1.77 -0.33
N TYR A 86 13.31 -0.50 -0.11
CA TYR A 86 14.23 0.53 0.33
C TYR A 86 13.83 1.00 1.74
N GLU A 87 14.82 1.23 2.59
CA GLU A 87 14.62 1.59 3.99
C GLU A 87 15.47 2.81 4.32
N GLY A 88 14.95 3.72 5.12
CA GLY A 88 15.69 4.90 5.53
C GLY A 88 14.95 5.74 6.56
N PHE A 89 15.52 6.91 6.82
CA PHE A 89 14.94 7.89 7.73
C PHE A 89 14.72 9.18 6.97
N GLY A 90 13.46 9.64 6.91
CA GLY A 90 13.08 10.91 6.29
C GLY A 90 13.45 12.12 7.16
N PRO A 91 12.90 13.31 6.83
CA PRO A 91 12.96 14.46 7.72
C PRO A 91 12.47 14.10 9.13
N GLU A 92 12.98 14.81 10.14
CA GLU A 92 12.66 14.55 11.56
C GLU A 92 12.94 13.11 12.04
N LYS A 93 13.82 12.38 11.33
CA LYS A 93 14.21 10.99 11.64
C LYS A 93 13.03 10.02 11.67
N VAL A 94 11.98 10.32 10.94
CA VAL A 94 10.85 9.41 10.73
C VAL A 94 11.35 8.18 9.98
N ALA A 95 11.06 6.98 10.48
CA ALA A 95 11.42 5.73 9.82
C ALA A 95 10.50 5.49 8.61
N VAL A 96 11.08 5.11 7.47
CA VAL A 96 10.35 4.96 6.21
C VAL A 96 10.76 3.67 5.50
N ILE A 97 9.76 2.90 5.06
CA ILE A 97 9.91 1.73 4.19
C ILE A 97 9.22 2.04 2.87
N ILE A 98 9.93 1.82 1.76
CA ILE A 98 9.40 2.00 0.41
C ILE A 98 9.46 0.66 -0.30
N GLU A 99 8.31 0.21 -0.78
CA GLU A 99 8.22 -0.95 -1.66
C GLU A 99 8.07 -0.46 -3.10
N THR A 100 8.87 -1.02 -3.99
CA THR A 100 8.93 -0.62 -5.39
C THR A 100 8.71 -1.82 -6.30
N LEU A 101 8.26 -1.51 -7.51
CA LEU A 101 8.16 -2.46 -8.60
C LEU A 101 8.76 -1.85 -9.85
N THR A 102 9.98 -2.28 -10.18
CA THR A 102 10.86 -1.63 -11.16
C THR A 102 11.48 -2.62 -12.13
N ASP A 103 11.71 -2.19 -13.36
CA ASP A 103 12.51 -2.87 -14.37
C ASP A 103 13.99 -2.42 -14.37
N ASN A 104 14.35 -1.46 -13.52
CA ASN A 104 15.70 -0.90 -13.43
C ASN A 104 16.03 -0.50 -11.99
N LYS A 105 16.58 -1.45 -11.24
CA LYS A 105 17.00 -1.27 -9.83
C LYS A 105 17.93 -0.08 -9.60
N ASN A 106 18.82 0.24 -10.56
CA ASN A 106 19.80 1.30 -10.41
C ASN A 106 19.15 2.68 -10.53
N ARG A 107 18.23 2.85 -11.49
CA ARG A 107 17.41 4.07 -11.65
C ARG A 107 16.60 4.33 -10.39
N THR A 108 15.84 3.32 -9.94
CA THR A 108 14.96 3.44 -8.78
C THR A 108 15.74 3.75 -7.50
N ALA A 109 16.85 3.03 -7.24
CA ALA A 109 17.70 3.30 -6.09
C ALA A 109 18.29 4.72 -6.12
N SER A 110 18.70 5.21 -7.30
CA SER A 110 19.22 6.57 -7.46
C SER A 110 18.16 7.63 -7.23
N ASN A 111 16.95 7.44 -7.77
CA ASN A 111 15.83 8.35 -7.59
C ASN A 111 15.45 8.46 -6.11
N ILE A 112 15.21 7.31 -5.46
CA ILE A 112 14.83 7.27 -4.04
C ILE A 112 15.92 7.94 -3.19
N ARG A 113 17.20 7.60 -3.39
CA ARG A 113 18.30 8.24 -2.67
C ARG A 113 18.29 9.75 -2.83
N THR A 114 18.06 10.24 -4.04
CA THR A 114 17.99 11.67 -4.34
C THR A 114 16.82 12.34 -3.60
N ILE A 115 15.67 11.68 -3.54
CA ILE A 115 14.48 12.20 -2.82
C ILE A 115 14.78 12.31 -1.31
N PHE A 116 15.34 11.27 -0.69
CA PHE A 116 15.75 11.34 0.73
C PHE A 116 16.75 12.49 0.97
N GLN A 117 17.80 12.58 0.16
CA GLN A 117 18.85 13.60 0.35
C GLN A 117 18.31 15.03 0.21
N LYS A 118 17.45 15.28 -0.78
CA LYS A 118 16.85 16.61 -0.99
C LYS A 118 15.90 17.03 0.13
N SER A 119 15.29 16.07 0.82
CA SER A 119 14.40 16.30 1.95
C SER A 119 15.08 16.19 3.32
N GLY A 120 16.43 16.25 3.37
CA GLY A 120 17.17 16.19 4.65
C GLY A 120 17.15 14.82 5.34
N GLY A 121 16.69 13.77 4.66
CA GLY A 121 16.71 12.40 5.12
C GLY A 121 17.92 11.61 4.62
N SER A 122 17.97 10.33 4.97
CA SER A 122 19.00 9.39 4.53
C SER A 122 18.41 8.03 4.16
N LEU A 123 18.81 7.52 3.00
CA LEU A 123 18.52 6.14 2.60
C LEU A 123 19.54 5.20 3.25
N GLY A 124 19.07 4.22 4.00
CA GLY A 124 19.88 3.22 4.68
C GLY A 124 19.99 1.91 3.92
N THR A 125 20.61 0.93 4.57
CA THR A 125 20.59 -0.47 4.12
C THR A 125 19.29 -1.15 4.53
N GLN A 126 18.97 -2.28 3.91
CA GLN A 126 17.89 -3.15 4.39
C GLN A 126 18.12 -3.52 5.86
N GLY A 127 17.07 -3.46 6.68
CA GLY A 127 17.15 -3.61 8.15
C GLY A 127 17.25 -2.29 8.94
N SER A 128 17.61 -1.18 8.28
CA SER A 128 17.84 0.10 8.97
C SER A 128 16.57 0.71 9.55
N ALA A 129 15.40 0.52 8.93
CA ALA A 129 14.14 1.10 9.39
C ALA A 129 13.14 0.03 9.85
N SER A 130 13.20 -1.17 9.27
CA SER A 130 12.22 -2.26 9.48
C SER A 130 12.05 -2.73 10.92
N HIS A 131 13.04 -2.55 11.80
CA HIS A 131 12.89 -2.82 13.23
C HIS A 131 11.85 -1.94 13.93
N ASN A 132 11.39 -0.84 13.30
CA ASN A 132 10.33 0.02 13.81
C ASN A 132 8.92 -0.44 13.37
N PHE A 133 8.82 -1.56 12.64
CA PHE A 133 7.58 -2.02 12.02
C PHE A 133 7.35 -3.51 12.26
N SER A 134 6.08 -3.91 12.24
CA SER A 134 5.65 -5.31 12.08
C SER A 134 5.09 -5.51 10.68
N GLN A 135 5.47 -6.61 10.02
CA GLN A 135 4.88 -6.99 8.75
C GLN A 135 3.62 -7.81 9.01
N LEU A 136 2.45 -7.28 8.64
CA LEU A 136 1.14 -7.86 8.92
C LEU A 136 0.29 -7.94 7.66
N GLY A 137 -0.66 -8.88 7.64
CA GLY A 137 -1.75 -8.85 6.68
C GLY A 137 -2.78 -7.79 7.10
N VAL A 138 -3.07 -6.84 6.22
CA VAL A 138 -4.00 -5.75 6.48
C VAL A 138 -5.13 -5.75 5.44
N ILE A 139 -6.36 -5.70 5.94
CA ILE A 139 -7.58 -5.67 5.14
C ILE A 139 -8.35 -4.40 5.52
N LYS A 140 -8.67 -3.58 4.53
CA LYS A 140 -9.40 -2.32 4.72
C LYS A 140 -10.77 -2.40 4.07
N ILE A 141 -11.78 -1.99 4.82
CA ILE A 141 -13.20 -2.11 4.45
C ILE A 141 -13.84 -0.74 4.67
N ASP A 142 -14.62 -0.27 3.71
CA ASP A 142 -15.27 1.04 3.82
C ASP A 142 -16.22 1.06 5.03
N LYS A 143 -16.22 2.16 5.77
CA LYS A 143 -17.04 2.33 6.98
C LYS A 143 -18.54 2.16 6.72
N ASN A 144 -18.99 2.35 5.47
CA ASN A 144 -20.40 2.21 5.10
C ASN A 144 -20.81 0.77 4.77
N GLU A 145 -19.86 -0.18 4.68
CA GLU A 145 -20.18 -1.57 4.36
C GLU A 145 -20.74 -2.34 5.57
N ILE A 146 -20.37 -1.95 6.80
CA ILE A 146 -20.67 -2.70 8.01
C ILE A 146 -20.56 -1.80 9.25
N SER A 147 -21.26 -2.14 10.35
CA SER A 147 -21.17 -1.39 11.61
C SER A 147 -19.88 -1.71 12.38
N ASP A 148 -19.52 -0.86 13.36
CA ASP A 148 -18.35 -1.06 14.22
C ASP A 148 -18.48 -2.31 15.09
N GLU A 149 -19.68 -2.62 15.57
CA GLU A 149 -19.94 -3.81 16.37
C GLU A 149 -19.86 -5.08 15.51
N ASP A 150 -20.51 -5.09 14.33
CA ASP A 150 -20.59 -6.29 13.49
C ASP A 150 -19.23 -6.66 12.89
N ILE A 151 -18.41 -5.67 12.50
CA ILE A 151 -17.08 -5.94 11.94
C ILE A 151 -16.13 -6.48 13.00
N LEU A 152 -16.24 -6.03 14.25
CA LEU A 152 -15.42 -6.52 15.34
C LEU A 152 -15.72 -8.00 15.61
N GLU A 153 -16.99 -8.38 15.66
CA GLU A 153 -17.41 -9.78 15.82
C GLU A 153 -16.90 -10.63 14.65
N LEU A 154 -17.09 -10.17 13.41
CA LEU A 154 -16.59 -10.86 12.22
C LEU A 154 -15.07 -11.03 12.21
N ALA A 155 -14.32 -10.01 12.63
CA ALA A 155 -12.86 -10.07 12.66
C ALA A 155 -12.36 -11.11 13.67
N ILE A 156 -13.01 -11.19 14.83
CA ILE A 156 -12.73 -12.21 15.85
C ILE A 156 -13.00 -13.61 15.29
N ASP A 157 -14.18 -13.83 14.69
CA ASP A 157 -14.55 -15.11 14.10
C ASP A 157 -13.62 -15.53 12.97
N ALA A 158 -13.15 -14.56 12.18
CA ALA A 158 -12.20 -14.78 11.09
C ALA A 158 -10.77 -15.07 11.55
N GLY A 159 -10.45 -14.91 12.84
CA GLY A 159 -9.11 -15.12 13.41
C GLY A 159 -8.15 -13.96 13.22
N ALA A 160 -8.65 -12.73 13.10
CA ALA A 160 -7.82 -11.54 13.05
C ALA A 160 -7.12 -11.27 14.40
N ASN A 161 -5.97 -10.61 14.35
CA ASN A 161 -5.23 -10.20 15.55
C ASN A 161 -5.72 -8.85 16.10
N GLU A 162 -6.25 -7.99 15.24
CA GLU A 162 -6.65 -6.62 15.59
C GLU A 162 -7.75 -6.14 14.65
N CYS A 163 -8.67 -5.32 15.18
CA CYS A 163 -9.73 -4.66 14.42
C CYS A 163 -9.84 -3.20 14.88
N LYS A 164 -9.45 -2.27 14.02
CA LYS A 164 -9.52 -0.83 14.28
C LYS A 164 -10.57 -0.20 13.38
N SER A 165 -11.41 0.64 13.94
CA SER A 165 -12.39 1.40 13.17
C SER A 165 -12.11 2.89 13.31
N ASP A 166 -12.05 3.61 12.20
CA ASP A 166 -12.01 5.07 12.20
C ASP A 166 -13.25 5.66 11.50
N LYS A 167 -13.17 6.91 11.02
CA LYS A 167 -14.29 7.59 10.37
C LYS A 167 -14.47 7.19 8.90
N GLU A 168 -13.44 6.64 8.27
CA GLU A 168 -13.40 6.34 6.83
C GLU A 168 -13.44 4.83 6.56
N PHE A 169 -12.76 4.01 7.39
CA PHE A 169 -12.67 2.58 7.17
C PHE A 169 -12.51 1.75 8.47
N HIS A 170 -12.73 0.45 8.32
CA HIS A 170 -12.29 -0.58 9.26
C HIS A 170 -10.99 -1.20 8.76
N GLU A 171 -10.03 -1.38 9.67
CA GLU A 171 -8.74 -2.00 9.43
C GLU A 171 -8.64 -3.29 10.25
N ILE A 172 -8.60 -4.41 9.54
CA ILE A 172 -8.39 -5.74 10.13
C ILE A 172 -6.93 -6.12 9.93
N GLN A 173 -6.22 -6.42 11.02
CA GLN A 173 -4.83 -6.87 10.97
C GLN A 173 -4.75 -8.34 11.39
N CYS A 174 -3.91 -9.10 10.70
CA CYS A 174 -3.67 -10.52 10.95
C CYS A 174 -2.23 -10.90 10.60
N SER A 175 -1.84 -12.14 10.89
CA SER A 175 -0.59 -12.70 10.40
C SER A 175 -0.57 -12.72 8.86
N ILE A 176 0.58 -12.44 8.26
CA ILE A 176 0.75 -12.42 6.79
C ILE A 176 0.34 -13.74 6.12
N ASN A 177 0.43 -14.85 6.84
CA ASN A 177 0.10 -16.17 6.32
C ASN A 177 -1.41 -16.43 6.32
N ASP A 178 -2.16 -15.69 7.14
CA ASP A 178 -3.59 -15.91 7.37
C ASP A 178 -4.47 -14.93 6.60
N ILE A 179 -3.89 -13.88 5.99
CA ILE A 179 -4.63 -12.80 5.33
C ILE A 179 -5.71 -13.26 4.35
N TYR A 180 -5.42 -14.28 3.53
CA TYR A 180 -6.41 -14.78 2.55
C TYR A 180 -7.49 -15.65 3.19
N ASN A 181 -7.19 -16.31 4.31
CA ASN A 181 -8.18 -17.06 5.08
C ASN A 181 -9.11 -16.10 5.82
N VAL A 182 -8.55 -15.11 6.52
CA VAL A 182 -9.30 -14.04 7.19
C VAL A 182 -10.19 -13.32 6.17
N LYS A 183 -9.64 -12.91 5.03
CA LYS A 183 -10.42 -12.29 3.96
C LYS A 183 -11.60 -13.15 3.50
N LYS A 184 -11.37 -14.44 3.27
CA LYS A 184 -12.41 -15.37 2.80
C LYS A 184 -13.57 -15.47 3.79
N GLU A 185 -13.28 -15.40 5.09
CA GLU A 185 -14.30 -15.39 6.13
C GLU A 185 -15.09 -14.07 6.12
N LEU A 186 -14.41 -12.93 5.99
CA LEU A 186 -15.04 -11.61 5.86
C LEU A 186 -15.93 -11.51 4.60
N GLU A 187 -15.51 -12.12 3.49
CA GLU A 187 -16.24 -12.16 2.21
C GLU A 187 -17.63 -12.81 2.32
N LYS A 188 -17.94 -13.52 3.42
CA LYS A 188 -19.28 -14.09 3.66
C LYS A 188 -20.34 -13.03 3.96
N LYS A 189 -19.94 -11.88 4.53
CA LYS A 189 -20.86 -10.76 4.85
C LYS A 189 -20.49 -9.47 4.12
N ILE A 190 -19.27 -9.34 3.62
CA ILE A 190 -18.74 -8.10 3.05
C ILE A 190 -18.38 -8.33 1.60
N SER A 191 -18.82 -7.43 0.72
CA SER A 191 -18.60 -7.56 -0.73
C SER A 191 -17.50 -6.64 -1.24
N ASN A 192 -17.41 -5.44 -0.68
CA ASN A 192 -16.45 -4.43 -1.12
C ASN A 192 -15.34 -4.27 -0.09
N PHE A 193 -14.11 -4.41 -0.58
CA PHE A 193 -12.90 -4.20 0.19
C PHE A 193 -12.17 -3.03 -0.47
N ILE A 194 -11.74 -2.08 0.35
CA ILE A 194 -10.85 -1.00 -0.11
C ILE A 194 -9.53 -1.63 -0.52
N SER A 195 -8.89 -2.38 0.37
CA SER A 195 -7.64 -3.07 0.06
C SER A 195 -7.47 -4.37 0.85
N THR A 196 -6.58 -5.22 0.35
CA THR A 196 -6.08 -6.42 1.02
C THR A 196 -4.62 -6.54 0.64
N GLY A 197 -3.72 -6.50 1.60
CA GLY A 197 -2.29 -6.55 1.32
C GLY A 197 -1.43 -6.83 2.54
N MET A 198 -0.17 -7.18 2.30
CA MET A 198 0.84 -7.24 3.34
C MET A 198 1.38 -5.83 3.53
N GLU A 199 1.24 -5.27 4.73
CA GLU A 199 1.62 -3.90 5.06
C GLU A 199 2.68 -3.89 6.19
N TRP A 200 3.49 -2.83 6.24
CA TRP A 200 4.40 -2.57 7.35
C TRP A 200 3.72 -1.63 8.35
N VAL A 201 3.24 -2.19 9.46
CA VAL A 201 2.54 -1.45 10.50
C VAL A 201 3.55 -0.96 11.55
N PRO A 202 3.62 0.35 11.84
CA PRO A 202 4.60 0.87 12.80
C PRO A 202 4.33 0.37 14.22
N LEU A 203 5.40 -0.02 14.92
CA LEU A 203 5.34 -0.45 16.33
C LEU A 203 5.12 0.75 17.28
N ASN A 204 5.76 1.88 16.97
CA ASN A 204 5.65 3.12 17.72
C ASN A 204 5.53 4.28 16.74
N ALA A 205 4.70 5.26 17.07
CA ALA A 205 4.55 6.47 16.28
C ALA A 205 5.55 7.56 16.71
N VAL A 206 6.01 8.35 15.74
CA VAL A 206 6.78 9.59 15.95
C VAL A 206 5.86 10.77 15.73
N GLU A 207 5.56 11.51 16.79
CA GLU A 207 4.73 12.71 16.71
C GLU A 207 5.53 13.88 16.17
N ILE A 208 4.96 14.53 15.14
CA ILE A 208 5.60 15.66 14.46
C ILE A 208 4.83 16.95 14.76
N PRO A 209 5.53 18.02 15.18
CA PRO A 209 4.95 19.36 15.34
C PRO A 209 4.41 19.92 14.03
N ASN A 210 3.37 20.76 14.11
CA ASN A 210 2.69 21.29 12.92
C ASN A 210 3.62 22.11 12.01
N GLU A 211 4.65 22.76 12.56
CA GLU A 211 5.59 23.59 11.79
C GLU A 211 6.47 22.76 10.83
N ARG A 212 6.63 21.46 11.08
CA ARG A 212 7.45 20.53 10.27
C ARG A 212 6.63 19.61 9.38
N LYS A 213 5.30 19.75 9.44
CA LYS A 213 4.35 18.89 8.73
C LYS A 213 4.49 18.98 7.22
N ASP A 214 4.63 20.19 6.68
CA ASP A 214 4.68 20.42 5.22
C ASP A 214 5.94 19.81 4.58
N GLU A 215 7.08 19.84 5.28
CA GLU A 215 8.33 19.24 4.81
C GLU A 215 8.19 17.72 4.62
N LEU A 216 7.58 17.04 5.61
CA LEU A 216 7.30 15.61 5.55
C LEU A 216 6.24 15.26 4.52
N ILE A 217 5.16 16.05 4.42
CA ILE A 217 4.13 15.84 3.39
C ILE A 217 4.76 15.94 1.99
N ASN A 218 5.54 16.99 1.72
CA ASN A 218 6.20 17.16 0.43
C ASN A 218 7.20 16.02 0.12
N PHE A 219 7.91 15.51 1.13
CA PHE A 219 8.76 14.33 1.00
C PHE A 219 7.96 13.09 0.57
N PHE A 220 6.83 12.80 1.24
CA PHE A 220 5.97 11.67 0.89
C PHE A 220 5.32 11.83 -0.48
N GLU A 221 4.86 13.03 -0.82
CA GLU A 221 4.30 13.32 -2.15
C GLU A 221 5.34 13.09 -3.26
N THR A 222 6.58 13.56 -3.05
CA THR A 222 7.68 13.37 -4.01
C THR A 222 8.03 11.90 -4.18
N LEU A 223 8.09 11.12 -3.09
CA LEU A 223 8.25 9.67 -3.17
C LEU A 223 7.09 9.02 -3.91
N GLU A 224 5.85 9.45 -3.64
CA GLU A 224 4.70 8.89 -4.29
C GLU A 224 4.78 9.12 -5.80
N GLU A 225 5.27 10.29 -6.25
CA GLU A 225 5.47 10.72 -7.65
C GLU A 225 6.44 9.87 -8.45
N ASP A 226 7.30 9.08 -7.82
CA ASP A 226 8.10 8.10 -8.53
C ASP A 226 7.24 6.91 -8.99
N ASP A 227 7.30 6.59 -10.29
CA ASP A 227 6.46 5.56 -10.93
C ASP A 227 6.78 4.14 -10.44
N ASP A 228 7.97 3.89 -9.91
CA ASP A 228 8.37 2.59 -9.40
C ASP A 228 7.87 2.36 -7.98
N VAL A 229 7.59 3.42 -7.21
CA VAL A 229 7.10 3.34 -5.83
C VAL A 229 5.66 2.80 -5.79
N GLN A 230 5.46 1.65 -5.16
CA GLN A 230 4.15 1.04 -4.93
C GLN A 230 3.55 1.50 -3.59
N ASN A 231 4.31 1.34 -2.51
CA ASN A 231 3.86 1.63 -1.15
C ASN A 231 4.92 2.42 -0.38
N ILE A 232 4.44 3.28 0.54
CA ILE A 232 5.29 4.05 1.45
C ILE A 232 4.72 3.89 2.85
N TYR A 233 5.46 3.21 3.71
CA TYR A 233 5.13 3.03 5.12
C TYR A 233 6.03 3.93 5.95
N SER A 234 5.45 4.54 6.97
CA SER A 234 6.12 5.48 7.84
C SER A 234 5.57 5.37 9.24
N ASN A 235 6.41 5.62 10.24
CA ASN A 235 5.97 5.69 11.63
C ASN A 235 5.54 7.10 12.05
N VAL A 236 5.41 8.04 11.11
CA VAL A 236 4.93 9.40 11.40
C VAL A 236 3.50 9.39 11.92
N LYS A 237 3.25 10.21 12.93
CA LYS A 237 1.92 10.63 13.36
C LYS A 237 1.89 12.15 13.37
N PHE A 238 1.00 12.71 12.58
CA PHE A 238 0.79 14.15 12.61
C PHE A 238 -0.15 14.50 13.74
N SER A 239 0.21 15.55 14.47
CA SER A 239 -0.66 16.17 15.45
C SER A 239 -1.92 16.70 14.76
N ASN A 240 -3.08 16.53 15.40
CA ASN A 240 -4.35 17.12 14.96
C ASN A 240 -4.40 18.61 15.30
#